data_AF-A0A936RZI0-F1
#
_entry.id   AF-A0A936RZI0-F1
#
_cell.length_a   1.000
_cell.length_b   1.000
_cell.length_c   1.000
_cell.angle_alpha   90.00
_cell.angle_beta   90.00
_cell.angle_gamma   90.00
#
_symmetry.space_group_name_H-M   'P 1'
#
loop_
_entity.id
_entity.type
_entity.pdbx_description
1 polymer ?
#
loop_
_entity_poly.entity_id
_entity_poly.type
_entity_poly.pdbx_seq_one_letter_code
_entity_poly.pdbx_strand_id
1 'polypeptide(L)'
;MIVINGKEIETDAEGYLAQLDDWSEDIASHLAQQDNLQLTEEHWKLLNWIRAYYLENGTAPNLRVMQKLLKDDLGQEWSDKKRLFELFPYGPAKQGARYAGMPKPTGCV
;
A
#
# COMPACT_ATOMS: atom_id res chain seq x y z
N MET A 1 -3.03 13.43 -11.01
CA MET A 1 -2.67 14.53 -10.09
C MET A 1 -3.77 14.68 -9.07
N ILE A 2 -3.39 14.74 -7.80
CA ILE A 2 -4.28 15.00 -6.66
C ILE A 2 -3.75 16.18 -5.87
N VAL A 3 -4.61 16.93 -5.20
CA VAL A 3 -4.20 18.07 -4.35
C VAL A 3 -4.40 17.68 -2.90
N ILE A 4 -3.32 17.65 -2.13
CA ILE A 4 -3.30 17.22 -0.73
C ILE A 4 -2.58 18.29 0.09
N ASN A 5 -3.25 18.85 1.10
CA ASN A 5 -2.72 19.94 1.92
C ASN A 5 -2.18 21.14 1.11
N GLY A 6 -2.79 21.44 -0.04
CA GLY A 6 -2.35 22.51 -0.95
C GLY A 6 -1.12 22.18 -1.80
N LYS A 7 -0.58 20.95 -1.70
CA LYS A 7 0.50 20.44 -2.54
C LYS A 7 -0.10 19.63 -3.69
N GLU A 8 0.35 19.92 -4.91
CA GLU A 8 0.02 19.14 -6.10
C GLU A 8 0.90 17.90 -6.14
N ILE A 9 0.27 16.72 -6.11
CA ILE A 9 0.95 15.44 -6.13
C ILE A 9 0.70 14.76 -7.46
N GLU A 10 1.78 14.43 -8.15
CA GLU A 10 1.72 13.71 -9.41
C GLU A 10 1.41 12.23 -9.16
N THR A 11 0.28 11.80 -9.72
CA THR A 11 -0.19 10.42 -9.68
C THR A 11 -0.54 9.97 -11.09
N ASP A 12 -0.37 8.68 -11.38
CA ASP A 12 -0.91 8.09 -12.60
C ASP A 12 -2.45 7.90 -12.52
N ALA A 13 -3.03 7.37 -13.61
CA ALA A 13 -4.47 7.12 -13.71
C ALA A 13 -4.96 6.03 -12.73
N GLU A 14 -4.07 5.17 -12.24
CA GLU A 14 -4.37 4.15 -11.25
C GLU A 14 -4.06 4.63 -9.81
N GLY A 15 -3.64 5.89 -9.62
CA GLY A 15 -3.34 6.48 -8.33
C GLY A 15 -2.00 6.03 -7.71
N TYR A 16 -1.06 5.55 -8.50
CA TYR A 16 0.32 5.36 -8.06
C TYR A 16 1.07 6.69 -8.06
N LEU A 17 1.87 6.92 -7.04
CA LEU A 17 2.69 8.14 -6.92
C LEU A 17 3.83 8.13 -7.95
N ALA A 18 4.06 9.28 -8.58
CA ALA A 18 5.23 9.49 -9.44
C ALA A 18 6.53 9.58 -8.62
N GLN A 19 6.45 10.17 -7.42
CA GLN A 19 7.56 10.32 -6.48
C GLN A 19 7.23 9.63 -5.16
N LEU A 20 8.10 8.72 -4.72
CA LEU A 20 7.96 8.00 -3.43
C LEU A 20 7.99 8.95 -2.21
N ASP A 21 8.79 10.02 -2.32
CA ASP A 21 9.02 11.00 -1.25
C ASP A 21 7.80 11.90 -1.01
N ASP A 22 6.91 12.00 -2.00
CA ASP A 22 5.66 12.74 -1.85
C ASP A 22 4.67 12.05 -0.92
N TRP A 23 4.84 10.76 -0.64
CA TRP A 23 3.89 9.99 0.15
C TRP A 23 3.68 10.57 1.56
N SER A 24 2.42 10.62 1.96
CA SER A 24 1.98 11.00 3.30
C SER A 24 0.74 10.19 3.68
N GLU A 25 0.42 10.18 4.96
CA GLU A 25 -0.79 9.52 5.47
C GLU A 25 -2.07 10.13 4.85
N ASP A 26 -2.04 11.42 4.53
CA ASP A 26 -3.16 12.10 3.87
C ASP A 26 -3.38 11.57 2.44
N ILE A 27 -2.29 11.40 1.66
CA ILE A 27 -2.35 10.77 0.33
C ILE A 27 -2.88 9.35 0.42
N ALA A 28 -2.36 8.52 1.32
CA ALA A 28 -2.81 7.14 1.46
C ALA A 28 -4.31 7.08 1.79
N SER A 29 -4.77 7.94 2.70
CA SER A 29 -6.19 8.08 3.05
C SER A 29 -7.03 8.53 1.86
N HIS A 30 -6.57 9.52 1.10
CA HIS A 30 -7.26 10.00 -0.08
C HIS A 30 -7.42 8.90 -1.15
N LEU A 31 -6.34 8.15 -1.42
CA LEU A 31 -6.36 7.03 -2.36
C LEU A 31 -7.30 5.91 -1.91
N ALA A 32 -7.31 5.59 -0.61
CA ALA A 32 -8.21 4.58 -0.06
C ALA A 32 -9.68 5.03 -0.13
N GLN A 33 -9.96 6.31 0.14
CA GLN A 33 -11.29 6.88 0.01
C GLN A 33 -11.83 6.80 -1.42
N GLN A 34 -10.98 6.96 -2.45
CA GLN A 34 -11.38 6.77 -3.85
C GLN A 34 -11.88 5.35 -4.12
N ASP A 35 -11.34 4.36 -3.43
CA ASP A 35 -11.76 2.95 -3.51
C ASP A 35 -12.85 2.61 -2.45
N ASN A 36 -13.47 3.61 -1.82
CA ASN A 36 -14.44 3.48 -0.72
C ASN A 36 -13.92 2.64 0.47
N LEU A 37 -12.61 2.68 0.71
CA LEU A 37 -11.95 2.01 1.82
C LEU A 37 -11.53 3.03 2.89
N GLN A 38 -11.89 2.76 4.14
CA GLN A 38 -11.41 3.54 5.27
C GLN A 38 -10.18 2.85 5.89
N LEU A 39 -9.06 3.57 5.93
CA LEU A 39 -7.84 3.06 6.56
C LEU A 39 -7.96 3.07 8.08
N THR A 40 -8.15 1.89 8.66
CA THR A 40 -8.05 1.65 10.11
C THR A 40 -6.59 1.44 10.54
N GLU A 41 -6.36 1.34 11.84
CA GLU A 41 -5.03 1.06 12.42
C GLU A 41 -4.37 -0.19 11.82
N GLU A 42 -5.16 -1.21 11.48
CA GLU A 42 -4.65 -2.43 10.85
C GLU A 42 -4.17 -2.18 9.41
N HIS A 43 -4.87 -1.33 8.66
CA HIS A 43 -4.43 -0.93 7.34
C HIS A 43 -3.11 -0.17 7.45
N TRP A 44 -3.00 0.78 8.38
CA TRP A 44 -1.78 1.54 8.63
C TRP A 44 -0.59 0.65 8.99
N LYS A 45 -0.79 -0.35 9.84
CA LYS A 45 0.24 -1.35 10.14
C LYS A 45 0.76 -2.03 8.87
N LEU A 46 -0.16 -2.45 7.99
CA LEU A 46 0.25 -3.10 6.75
C LEU A 46 0.93 -2.15 5.76
N LEU A 47 0.44 -0.92 5.62
CA LEU A 47 1.05 0.08 4.74
C LEU A 47 2.47 0.43 5.19
N ASN A 48 2.66 0.68 6.48
CA ASN A 48 3.98 0.96 7.03
C ASN A 48 4.93 -0.23 6.89
N TRP A 49 4.44 -1.46 7.08
CA TRP A 49 5.22 -2.67 6.84
C TRP A 49 5.63 -2.81 5.37
N ILE A 50 4.71 -2.57 4.42
CA ILE A 50 5.03 -2.59 2.97
C ILE A 50 6.09 -1.53 2.63
N ARG A 51 5.99 -0.33 3.21
CA ARG A 51 7.00 0.73 3.02
C ARG A 51 8.36 0.30 3.56
N ALA A 52 8.42 -0.24 4.77
CA ALA A 52 9.67 -0.75 5.35
C ALA A 52 10.28 -1.84 4.46
N TYR A 53 9.47 -2.82 4.04
CA TYR A 53 9.90 -3.88 3.14
C TYR A 53 10.46 -3.33 1.82
N TYR A 54 9.81 -2.33 1.22
CA TYR A 54 10.29 -1.71 -0.02
C TYR A 54 11.61 -0.97 0.17
N LEU A 55 11.79 -0.25 1.28
CA LEU A 55 13.05 0.43 1.59
C LEU A 55 14.21 -0.55 1.76
N GLU A 56 13.93 -1.75 2.28
CA GLU A 56 14.94 -2.80 2.48
C GLU A 56 15.22 -3.63 1.21
N ASN A 57 14.19 -3.93 0.42
CA ASN A 57 14.28 -4.88 -0.70
C ASN A 57 14.27 -4.21 -2.09
N GLY A 58 13.93 -2.92 -2.17
CA GLY A 58 13.77 -2.17 -3.42
C GLY A 58 12.57 -2.59 -4.28
N THR A 59 11.69 -3.45 -3.77
CA THR A 59 10.53 -3.96 -4.51
C THR A 59 9.33 -4.18 -3.59
N ALA A 60 8.12 -4.06 -4.15
CA ALA A 60 6.90 -4.27 -3.38
C ALA A 60 6.68 -5.79 -3.13
N PRO A 61 6.22 -6.18 -1.93
CA PRO A 61 5.98 -7.58 -1.62
C PRO A 61 4.74 -8.09 -2.38
N ASN A 62 4.81 -9.31 -2.91
CA ASN A 62 3.64 -10.00 -3.46
C ASN A 62 2.85 -10.71 -2.34
N LEU A 63 1.64 -11.17 -2.65
CA LEU A 63 0.77 -11.81 -1.65
C LEU A 63 1.42 -13.00 -0.92
N ARG A 64 2.21 -13.84 -1.61
CA ARG A 64 2.88 -14.98 -0.97
C ARG A 64 3.96 -14.52 0.01
N VAL A 65 4.72 -13.50 -0.36
CA VAL A 65 5.74 -12.88 0.50
C VAL A 65 5.07 -12.22 1.70
N MET A 66 4.00 -11.46 1.49
CA MET A 66 3.20 -10.87 2.57
C MET A 66 2.76 -11.93 3.58
N GLN A 67 2.08 -13.00 3.15
CA GLN A 67 1.60 -14.03 4.08
C GLN A 67 2.74 -14.72 4.86
N LYS A 68 3.90 -14.91 4.22
CA LYS A 68 5.05 -15.52 4.86
C LYS A 68 5.69 -14.59 5.88
N LEU A 69 6.02 -13.37 5.49
CA LEU A 69 6.78 -12.45 6.33
C LEU A 69 5.92 -11.79 7.40
N LEU A 70 4.67 -11.41 7.09
CA LEU A 70 3.76 -10.85 8.09
C LEU A 70 3.50 -11.82 9.24
N LYS A 71 3.57 -13.14 8.98
CA LYS A 71 3.50 -14.15 10.04
C LYS A 71 4.62 -13.98 11.06
N ASP A 72 5.84 -13.76 10.58
CA ASP A 72 7.04 -13.63 11.39
C ASP A 72 7.13 -12.24 12.05
N ASP A 73 6.74 -11.17 11.32
CA ASP A 73 6.84 -9.77 11.79
C ASP A 73 5.67 -9.34 12.70
N LEU A 74 4.44 -9.66 12.31
CA LEU A 74 3.21 -9.16 12.97
C LEU A 74 2.40 -10.26 13.66
N GLY A 75 2.75 -11.52 13.43
CA GLY A 75 2.12 -12.69 14.04
C GLY A 75 1.23 -13.50 13.08
N GLN A 76 0.89 -14.72 13.51
CA GLN A 76 0.19 -15.70 12.68
C GLN A 76 -1.14 -15.21 12.08
N GLU A 77 -1.82 -14.32 12.77
CA GLU A 77 -3.08 -13.74 12.35
C GLU A 77 -2.99 -12.91 11.05
N TRP A 78 -1.81 -12.37 10.72
CA TRP A 78 -1.56 -11.59 9.49
C TRP A 78 -1.20 -12.45 8.28
N SER A 79 -0.95 -13.74 8.50
CA SER A 79 -0.76 -14.71 7.41
C SER A 79 -2.07 -15.18 6.78
N ASP A 80 -3.20 -14.89 7.44
CA ASP A 80 -4.52 -15.29 6.99
C ASP A 80 -4.95 -14.49 5.76
N LYS A 81 -5.13 -15.19 4.64
CA LYS A 81 -5.51 -14.58 3.38
C LYS A 81 -6.87 -13.89 3.48
N LYS A 82 -7.83 -14.48 4.20
CA LYS A 82 -9.17 -13.91 4.32
C LYS A 82 -9.09 -12.55 5.01
N ARG A 83 -8.35 -12.45 6.12
CA ARG A 83 -8.12 -11.16 6.80
C ARG A 83 -7.49 -10.11 5.90
N LEU A 84 -6.44 -10.49 5.15
CA LEU A 84 -5.80 -9.55 4.24
C LEU A 84 -6.76 -9.02 3.16
N PHE A 85 -7.67 -9.87 2.67
CA PHE A 85 -8.72 -9.46 1.73
C PHE A 85 -9.87 -8.71 2.40
N GLU A 86 -10.13 -8.91 3.69
CA GLU A 86 -11.09 -8.09 4.45
C GLU A 86 -10.57 -6.66 4.63
N LEU A 87 -9.27 -6.49 4.85
CA LEU A 87 -8.61 -5.17 4.87
C LEU A 87 -8.49 -4.58 3.45
N PHE A 88 -8.13 -5.38 2.46
CA PHE A 88 -7.89 -4.91 1.10
C PHE A 88 -8.67 -5.75 0.07
N PRO A 89 -9.97 -5.44 -0.15
CA PRO A 89 -10.88 -6.27 -0.93
C PRO A 89 -10.52 -6.38 -2.41
N TYR A 90 -9.86 -5.37 -2.99
CA TYR A 90 -9.40 -5.36 -4.38
C TYR A 90 -7.97 -5.93 -4.53
N GLY A 91 -7.41 -6.48 -3.46
CA GLY A 91 -6.14 -7.21 -3.46
C GLY A 91 -5.11 -6.57 -2.52
N PRO A 92 -4.67 -7.25 -1.46
CA PRO A 92 -3.78 -6.69 -0.44
C PRO A 92 -2.43 -6.25 -0.96
N ALA A 93 -1.84 -7.00 -1.89
CA ALA A 93 -0.57 -6.59 -2.49
C ALA A 93 -0.74 -5.36 -3.39
N LYS A 94 -1.82 -5.30 -4.21
CA LYS A 94 -2.05 -4.20 -5.15
C LYS A 94 -2.46 -2.92 -4.42
N GLN A 95 -3.52 -2.98 -3.61
CA GLN A 95 -4.01 -1.84 -2.84
C GLN A 95 -3.00 -1.40 -1.79
N GLY A 96 -2.39 -2.35 -1.08
CA GLY A 96 -1.37 -2.06 -0.08
C GLY A 96 -0.18 -1.31 -0.70
N ALA A 97 0.36 -1.78 -1.83
CA ALA A 97 1.45 -1.08 -2.52
C ALA A 97 1.02 0.30 -3.04
N ARG A 98 -0.17 0.42 -3.63
CA ARG A 98 -0.72 1.70 -4.12
C ARG A 98 -0.83 2.73 -2.99
N TYR A 99 -1.51 2.39 -1.90
CA TYR A 99 -1.70 3.32 -0.78
C TYR A 99 -0.43 3.54 0.04
N ALA A 100 0.51 2.59 0.02
CA ALA A 100 1.85 2.78 0.58
C ALA A 100 2.71 3.73 -0.25
N GLY A 101 2.20 4.24 -1.39
CA GLY A 101 2.92 5.18 -2.25
C GLY A 101 4.03 4.53 -3.05
N MET A 102 3.98 3.21 -3.23
CA MET A 102 4.95 2.52 -4.07
C MET A 102 4.76 2.96 -5.52
N PRO A 103 5.84 3.11 -6.31
CA PRO A 103 5.69 3.41 -7.71
C PRO A 103 4.99 2.23 -8.38
N LYS A 104 4.26 2.52 -9.47
CA LYS A 104 3.69 1.45 -10.29
C LYS A 104 4.84 0.52 -10.69
N PRO A 105 4.75 -0.80 -10.44
CA PRO A 105 5.79 -1.71 -10.90
C PRO A 105 5.89 -1.55 -12.40
N THR A 106 7.05 -1.08 -12.88
CA THR A 106 7.41 -1.05 -14.30
C THR A 106 7.62 -2.48 -14.78
N GLY A 107 6.53 -3.24 -14.84
CA GLY A 107 6.39 -4.38 -15.72
C GLY A 107 6.11 -3.83 -17.11
N CYS A 108 7.11 -3.24 -17.74
CA CYS A 108 7.07 -3.07 -19.18
C CYS A 108 7.29 -4.44 -19.81
N VAL A 109 6.30 -4.84 -20.62
CA VAL A 109 6.33 -5.76 -21.77
C VAL A 109 6.78 -7.20 -21.57
#